data_AF-A0AAJ7E1L0-F1
#
_entry.id   AF-A0AAJ7E1L0-F1
#
_cell.length_a   1.000
_cell.length_b   1.000
_cell.length_c   1.000
_cell.angle_alpha   90.00
_cell.angle_beta   90.00
_cell.angle_gamma   90.00
#
_symmetry.space_group_name_H-M   'P 1'
#
loop_
_entity.id
_entity.type
_entity.pdbx_description
1 polymer ?
#
loop_
_entity_poly.entity_id
_entity_poly.type
_entity_poly.pdbx_seq_one_letter_code
_entity_poly.pdbx_strand_id
1 'polypeptide(L)'
;MKYIVLISFIFIFSLKAEYNAQIPCKTDDTCKNIIKAEMLKCINSMCMCGNITTKSYQSCSHKDIIVNTKQKGVGKVCFQDEDCEDIEGATCQEARMNHTSKRICDCPPHMIINVDKRKCLTIANLPRDSCTESIQCIAGLNNSECTNGKCHCRMNFHFDLTNKRCIPNKVYGDPCTKEEDSCYQLDIPDRTNSLICSDENVCKCLKKYIYFAGLCLYSNASRIVFQTSFVMIMILFIIRMF
;
A
#
# COMPACT_ATOMS: atom_id res chain seq x y z
N MET A 1 -16.50 -87.35 8.26
CA MET A 1 -16.08 -86.20 7.43
C MET A 1 -17.36 -85.49 6.97
N LYS A 2 -17.79 -84.37 7.57
CA LYS A 2 -17.29 -82.98 7.40
C LYS A 2 -17.51 -82.53 5.92
N TYR A 3 -18.36 -81.59 5.52
CA TYR A 3 -18.90 -80.37 6.15
C TYR A 3 -20.26 -79.96 5.55
N ILE A 4 -21.11 -79.38 6.41
CA ILE A 4 -22.30 -78.58 6.12
C ILE A 4 -21.84 -77.22 5.59
N VAL A 5 -22.35 -76.78 4.44
CA VAL A 5 -22.13 -75.41 3.92
C VAL A 5 -23.21 -74.51 4.49
N LEU A 6 -22.89 -73.89 5.63
CA LEU A 6 -23.46 -72.63 6.10
C LEU A 6 -22.47 -71.53 5.70
N ILE A 7 -22.96 -70.33 5.33
CA ILE A 7 -22.41 -68.98 5.59
C ILE A 7 -23.00 -68.04 4.50
N SER A 8 -24.08 -67.32 4.80
CA SER A 8 -24.14 -65.99 5.44
C SER A 8 -24.30 -64.89 4.39
N PHE A 9 -25.56 -64.48 4.16
CA PHE A 9 -25.90 -63.21 3.52
C PHE A 9 -25.37 -62.07 4.39
N ILE A 10 -24.24 -61.48 4.00
CA ILE A 10 -23.76 -60.23 4.59
C ILE A 10 -24.59 -59.11 3.96
N PHE A 11 -25.70 -58.77 4.62
CA PHE A 11 -26.42 -57.52 4.39
C PHE A 11 -25.54 -56.38 4.91
N ILE A 12 -24.80 -55.74 4.01
CA ILE A 12 -24.13 -54.47 4.29
C ILE A 12 -25.22 -53.41 4.41
N PHE A 13 -25.77 -53.23 5.62
CA PHE A 13 -26.51 -52.03 5.97
C PHE A 13 -25.53 -50.86 5.95
N SER A 14 -25.51 -50.12 4.83
CA SER A 14 -24.87 -48.81 4.77
C SER A 14 -25.68 -47.82 5.61
N LEU A 15 -25.42 -47.78 6.92
CA LEU A 15 -25.88 -46.69 7.78
C LEU A 15 -25.11 -45.42 7.37
N LYS A 16 -25.70 -44.64 6.46
CA LYS A 16 -25.32 -43.23 6.28
C LYS A 16 -25.76 -42.49 7.54
N ALA A 17 -24.84 -42.28 8.46
CA ALA A 17 -25.05 -41.34 9.56
C ALA A 17 -25.05 -39.93 8.96
N GLU A 18 -26.23 -39.32 8.85
CA GLU A 18 -26.37 -37.90 8.54
C GLU A 18 -25.99 -37.09 9.79
N TYR A 19 -24.81 -36.48 9.75
CA TYR A 19 -24.34 -35.60 10.81
C TYR A 19 -24.89 -34.18 10.57
N ASN A 20 -25.84 -33.76 11.39
CA ASN A 20 -26.41 -32.42 11.36
C ASN A 20 -25.42 -31.42 11.97
N ALA A 21 -24.92 -30.47 11.16
CA ALA A 21 -24.01 -29.45 11.65
C ALA A 21 -24.79 -28.35 12.37
N GLN A 22 -24.40 -28.06 13.61
CA GLN A 22 -24.97 -26.97 14.40
C GLN A 22 -24.27 -25.65 14.04
N ILE A 23 -24.98 -24.72 13.42
CA ILE A 23 -24.44 -23.42 13.00
C ILE A 23 -25.01 -22.33 13.92
N PRO A 24 -24.19 -21.71 14.79
CA PRO A 24 -24.66 -20.66 15.67
C PRO A 24 -24.97 -19.35 14.90
N CYS A 25 -25.91 -18.56 15.41
CA CYS A 25 -26.30 -17.27 14.84
C CYS A 25 -26.75 -16.27 15.90
N LYS A 26 -26.66 -14.99 15.58
CA LYS A 26 -27.29 -13.90 16.36
C LYS A 26 -28.52 -13.32 15.66
N THR A 27 -28.53 -13.33 14.33
CA THR A 27 -29.61 -12.76 13.50
C THR A 27 -29.87 -13.64 12.28
N ASP A 28 -31.05 -13.50 11.66
CA ASP A 28 -31.40 -14.21 10.43
C ASP A 28 -30.42 -13.94 9.28
N ASP A 29 -29.88 -12.72 9.20
CA ASP A 29 -28.90 -12.35 8.17
C ASP A 29 -27.56 -13.06 8.35
N THR A 30 -27.21 -13.42 9.60
CA THR A 30 -26.03 -14.26 9.87
C THR A 30 -26.16 -15.59 9.12
N CYS A 31 -27.35 -16.20 9.13
CA CYS A 31 -27.62 -17.47 8.46
C CYS A 31 -27.63 -17.35 6.93
N LYS A 32 -28.22 -16.28 6.39
CA LYS A 32 -28.27 -16.03 4.93
C LYS A 32 -26.89 -15.90 4.30
N ASN A 33 -25.91 -15.42 5.06
CA ASN A 33 -24.54 -15.27 4.57
C ASN A 33 -23.75 -16.60 4.55
N ILE A 34 -24.25 -17.64 5.22
CA ILE A 34 -23.57 -18.94 5.39
C ILE A 34 -24.31 -20.04 4.61
N ILE A 35 -25.63 -19.95 4.46
CA ILE A 35 -26.47 -21.05 3.96
C ILE A 35 -27.25 -20.57 2.73
N LYS A 36 -27.27 -21.37 1.65
CA LYS A 36 -28.09 -21.06 0.46
C LYS A 36 -29.42 -21.80 0.58
N ALA A 37 -30.37 -21.21 1.30
CA ALA A 37 -31.72 -21.73 1.35
C ALA A 37 -32.73 -20.57 1.24
N GLU A 38 -33.87 -20.83 0.63
CA GLU A 38 -34.91 -19.81 0.43
C GLU A 38 -35.57 -19.40 1.76
N MET A 39 -35.60 -20.30 2.74
CA MET A 39 -36.19 -20.08 4.06
C MET A 39 -35.14 -20.32 5.14
N LEU A 40 -34.61 -19.24 5.72
CA LEU A 40 -33.60 -19.28 6.77
C LEU A 40 -34.02 -18.45 7.96
N LYS A 41 -33.85 -19.00 9.16
CA LYS A 41 -34.15 -18.28 10.40
C LYS A 41 -33.17 -18.64 11.50
N CYS A 42 -32.79 -17.65 12.29
CA CYS A 42 -32.05 -17.83 13.52
C CYS A 42 -33.03 -18.13 14.65
N ILE A 43 -33.04 -19.38 15.13
CA ILE A 43 -33.94 -19.83 16.18
C ILE A 43 -33.08 -20.40 17.31
N ASN A 44 -33.27 -19.88 18.53
CA ASN A 44 -32.49 -20.29 19.71
C ASN A 44 -30.97 -20.20 19.50
N SER A 45 -30.52 -19.12 18.87
CA SER A 45 -29.11 -18.89 18.50
C SER A 45 -28.52 -19.91 17.53
N MET A 46 -29.35 -20.66 16.79
CA MET A 46 -28.90 -21.58 15.75
C MET A 46 -29.64 -21.36 14.42
N CYS A 47 -28.92 -21.51 13.30
CA CYS A 47 -29.51 -21.40 11.97
C CYS A 47 -30.37 -22.62 11.67
N MET A 48 -31.63 -22.36 11.33
CA MET A 48 -32.60 -23.35 10.92
C MET A 48 -33.03 -23.11 9.47
N CYS A 49 -33.13 -24.20 8.72
CA CYS A 49 -33.56 -24.24 7.34
C CYS A 49 -35.04 -24.62 7.26
N GLY A 50 -35.83 -23.82 6.56
CA GLY A 50 -37.24 -24.08 6.32
C GLY A 50 -37.43 -25.08 5.19
N ASN A 51 -38.26 -26.09 5.42
CA ASN A 51 -38.73 -26.98 4.38
C ASN A 51 -39.97 -26.36 3.72
N ILE A 52 -39.87 -26.11 2.41
CA ILE A 52 -40.90 -25.42 1.61
C ILE A 52 -42.22 -26.21 1.60
N THR A 53 -42.14 -27.54 1.62
CA THR A 53 -43.31 -28.43 1.54
C THR A 53 -44.05 -28.50 2.87
N THR A 54 -43.33 -28.57 3.99
CA THR A 54 -43.93 -28.74 5.33
C THR A 54 -44.08 -27.43 6.09
N LYS A 55 -43.51 -26.32 5.58
CA LYS A 55 -43.40 -25.03 6.26
C LYS A 55 -42.80 -25.12 7.67
N SER A 56 -42.01 -26.16 7.94
CA SER A 56 -41.35 -26.40 9.22
C SER A 56 -39.88 -26.04 9.14
N TYR A 57 -39.29 -25.65 10.28
CA TYR A 57 -37.87 -25.37 10.41
C TYR A 57 -37.14 -26.59 10.96
N GLN A 58 -36.01 -26.93 10.37
CA GLN A 58 -35.13 -28.02 10.80
C GLN A 58 -33.67 -27.58 10.82
N SER A 59 -32.80 -28.37 11.46
CA SER A 59 -31.36 -28.15 11.35
C SER A 59 -30.93 -28.26 9.89
N CYS A 60 -30.08 -27.32 9.45
CA CYS A 60 -29.58 -27.32 8.08
C CYS A 60 -28.70 -28.53 7.82
N SER A 61 -28.88 -29.17 6.67
CA SER A 61 -28.05 -30.31 6.27
C SER A 61 -26.73 -29.83 5.67
N HIS A 62 -25.72 -30.70 5.64
CA HIS A 62 -24.43 -30.41 4.99
C HIS A 62 -24.55 -29.99 3.52
N LYS A 63 -25.64 -30.38 2.84
CA LYS A 63 -25.91 -30.00 1.44
C LYS A 63 -26.40 -28.56 1.31
N ASP A 64 -26.99 -28.01 2.37
CA ASP A 64 -27.56 -26.66 2.40
C ASP A 64 -26.50 -25.61 2.79
N ILE A 65 -25.47 -26.07 3.51
CA ILE A 65 -24.34 -25.25 3.91
C ILE A 65 -23.53 -24.92 2.67
N ILE A 66 -23.55 -23.66 2.25
CA ILE A 66 -22.40 -23.16 1.53
C ILE A 66 -21.33 -23.12 2.61
N VAL A 67 -20.36 -24.03 2.58
CA VAL A 67 -19.05 -23.62 3.08
C VAL A 67 -18.73 -22.50 2.13
N ASN A 68 -19.02 -21.25 2.53
CA ASN A 68 -18.71 -20.07 1.77
C ASN A 68 -17.21 -20.22 1.59
N THR A 69 -16.80 -20.75 0.43
CA THR A 69 -15.43 -21.19 0.19
C THR A 69 -14.64 -19.94 0.46
N LYS A 70 -13.97 -19.87 1.64
CA LYS A 70 -13.50 -18.62 2.25
C LYS A 70 -13.07 -17.72 1.11
N GLN A 71 -13.85 -16.68 0.80
CA GLN A 71 -13.47 -15.84 -0.31
C GLN A 71 -12.20 -15.16 0.18
N LYS A 72 -11.07 -15.62 -0.35
CA LYS A 72 -9.73 -15.23 0.08
C LYS A 72 -9.29 -13.98 -0.65
N GLY A 73 -8.52 -13.14 0.03
CA GLY A 73 -7.94 -11.91 -0.51
C GLY A 73 -8.62 -10.61 -0.04
N VAL A 74 -7.99 -9.50 -0.41
CA VAL A 74 -8.44 -8.15 0.00
C VAL A 74 -9.80 -7.84 -0.61
N GLY A 75 -10.66 -7.17 0.16
CA GLY A 75 -12.00 -6.77 -0.24
C GLY A 75 -13.04 -7.88 -0.13
N LYS A 76 -12.65 -9.07 0.32
CA LYS A 76 -13.57 -10.20 0.51
C LYS A 76 -14.27 -10.14 1.85
N VAL A 77 -15.51 -10.62 1.88
CA VAL A 77 -16.33 -10.60 3.09
C VAL A 77 -15.73 -11.53 4.15
N CYS A 78 -15.71 -11.05 5.38
CA CYS A 78 -15.19 -11.76 6.55
C CYS A 78 -16.12 -11.59 7.75
N PHE A 79 -15.96 -12.43 8.76
CA PHE A 79 -16.67 -12.35 10.03
C PHE A 79 -15.72 -12.19 11.22
N GLN A 80 -14.50 -12.70 11.09
CA GLN A 80 -13.45 -12.63 12.08
C GLN A 80 -12.08 -12.52 11.40
N ASP A 81 -11.05 -12.13 12.14
CA ASP A 81 -9.72 -11.86 11.57
C ASP A 81 -9.09 -13.13 10.97
N GLU A 82 -9.43 -14.31 11.50
CA GLU A 82 -8.99 -15.62 11.00
C GLU A 82 -9.52 -15.96 9.59
N ASP A 83 -10.51 -15.20 9.11
CA ASP A 83 -10.96 -15.32 7.72
C ASP A 83 -9.98 -14.70 6.72
N CYS A 84 -9.06 -13.85 7.20
CA CYS A 84 -8.12 -13.06 6.41
C CYS A 84 -6.67 -13.56 6.48
N GLU A 85 -6.42 -14.73 7.08
CA GLU A 85 -5.09 -15.31 7.30
C GLU A 85 -4.27 -15.56 6.03
N ASP A 86 -4.91 -15.56 4.86
CA ASP A 86 -4.24 -15.68 3.57
C ASP A 86 -3.49 -14.39 3.16
N ILE A 87 -3.68 -13.31 3.91
CA ILE A 87 -3.04 -12.01 3.72
C ILE A 87 -2.33 -11.64 5.02
N GLU A 88 -1.00 -11.65 5.00
CA GLU A 88 -0.19 -11.34 6.16
C GLU A 88 -0.49 -9.91 6.66
N GLY A 89 -0.96 -9.79 7.90
CA GLY A 89 -1.26 -8.51 8.55
C GLY A 89 -2.60 -7.87 8.19
N ALA A 90 -3.47 -8.53 7.41
CA ALA A 90 -4.84 -8.05 7.19
C ALA A 90 -5.75 -8.35 8.38
N THR A 91 -6.81 -7.56 8.54
CA THR A 91 -7.84 -7.76 9.57
C THR A 91 -9.24 -7.63 8.98
N CYS A 92 -10.23 -8.14 9.69
CA CYS A 92 -11.62 -8.12 9.28
C CYS A 92 -12.31 -6.81 9.71
N GLN A 93 -12.27 -5.82 8.83
CA GLN A 93 -12.70 -4.46 9.11
C GLN A 93 -14.02 -4.06 8.44
N GLU A 94 -14.77 -3.16 9.07
CA GLU A 94 -16.00 -2.62 8.48
C GLU A 94 -15.70 -1.72 7.29
N ALA A 95 -16.26 -2.06 6.13
CA ALA A 95 -16.28 -1.22 4.95
C ALA A 95 -17.70 -0.73 4.66
N ARG A 96 -17.83 0.58 4.43
CA ARG A 96 -19.06 1.17 3.90
C ARG A 96 -19.09 1.01 2.39
N MET A 97 -20.08 0.27 1.89
CA MET A 97 -20.35 0.15 0.46
C MET A 97 -21.82 0.49 0.20
N ASN A 98 -22.08 1.57 -0.55
CA ASN A 98 -23.42 1.96 -1.03
C ASN A 98 -24.52 1.84 0.05
N HIS A 99 -24.37 2.59 1.15
CA HIS A 99 -25.30 2.62 2.29
C HIS A 99 -25.46 1.30 3.09
N THR A 100 -24.68 0.27 2.78
CA THR A 100 -24.64 -0.98 3.55
C THR A 100 -23.27 -1.15 4.20
N SER A 101 -23.25 -1.48 5.50
CA SER A 101 -22.02 -1.87 6.19
C SER A 101 -21.78 -3.37 6.00
N LYS A 102 -20.61 -3.73 5.49
CA LYS A 102 -20.13 -5.12 5.44
C LYS A 102 -18.74 -5.18 6.03
N ARG A 103 -18.36 -6.31 6.60
CA ARG A 103 -17.00 -6.54 7.05
C ARG A 103 -16.21 -7.22 5.94
N ILE A 104 -15.01 -6.72 5.67
CA ILE A 104 -14.12 -7.23 4.63
C ILE A 104 -12.68 -7.38 5.15
N CYS A 105 -11.93 -8.30 4.55
CA CYS A 105 -10.50 -8.41 4.75
C CYS A 105 -9.80 -7.24 4.07
N ASP A 106 -9.07 -6.45 4.86
CA ASP A 106 -8.34 -5.30 4.34
C ASP A 106 -7.21 -4.92 5.31
N CYS A 107 -6.32 -4.03 4.89
CA CYS A 107 -5.19 -3.63 5.70
C CYS A 107 -5.62 -2.66 6.82
N PRO A 108 -5.07 -2.81 8.04
CA PRO A 108 -5.30 -1.87 9.13
C PRO A 108 -4.92 -0.43 8.77
N PRO A 109 -5.36 0.56 9.55
CA PRO A 109 -4.93 1.95 9.39
C PRO A 109 -3.41 2.08 9.32
N HIS A 110 -2.93 2.98 8.45
CA HIS A 110 -1.51 3.21 8.20
C HIS A 110 -0.76 2.06 7.51
N MET A 111 -1.47 1.06 6.99
CA MET A 111 -0.93 0.02 6.13
C MET A 111 -1.57 0.03 4.75
N ILE A 112 -0.85 -0.49 3.78
CA ILE A 112 -1.30 -0.62 2.39
C ILE A 112 -1.02 -2.04 1.90
N ILE A 113 -1.94 -2.58 1.11
CA ILE A 113 -1.75 -3.88 0.49
C ILE A 113 -0.58 -3.86 -0.49
N ASN A 114 0.30 -4.85 -0.42
CA ASN A 114 1.42 -4.99 -1.34
C ASN A 114 0.95 -5.34 -2.78
N VAL A 115 1.84 -5.22 -3.77
CA VAL A 115 1.49 -5.42 -5.19
C VAL A 115 0.88 -6.80 -5.46
N ASP A 116 1.40 -7.84 -4.80
CA ASP A 116 0.93 -9.22 -4.95
C ASP A 116 -0.36 -9.54 -4.18
N LYS A 117 -0.87 -8.59 -3.39
CA LYS A 117 -2.06 -8.73 -2.54
C LYS A 117 -1.97 -9.83 -1.50
N ARG A 118 -0.77 -10.08 -0.97
CA ARG A 118 -0.49 -11.14 0.01
C ARG A 118 -0.09 -10.63 1.39
N LYS A 119 0.29 -9.37 1.52
CA LYS A 119 0.69 -8.80 2.81
C LYS A 119 0.39 -7.31 2.89
N CYS A 120 0.09 -6.84 4.09
CA CYS A 120 -0.03 -5.44 4.41
C CYS A 120 1.36 -4.87 4.76
N LEU A 121 1.70 -3.75 4.16
CA LEU A 121 2.96 -3.05 4.36
C LEU A 121 2.71 -1.69 5.01
N THR A 122 3.58 -1.25 5.91
CA THR A 122 3.48 0.07 6.53
C THR A 122 3.61 1.17 5.48
N ILE A 123 2.68 2.14 5.51
CA ILE A 123 2.72 3.32 4.65
C ILE A 123 3.92 4.20 5.04
N ALA A 124 4.67 4.64 4.04
CA ALA A 124 5.76 5.59 4.19
C ALA A 124 5.24 6.99 3.83
N ASN A 125 5.43 7.95 4.73
CA ASN A 125 4.83 9.29 4.62
C ASN A 125 5.86 10.37 4.25
N LEU A 126 7.15 10.07 4.42
CA LEU A 126 8.24 11.03 4.20
C LEU A 126 9.33 10.45 3.29
N PRO A 127 10.11 11.33 2.63
CA PRO A 127 11.33 10.91 1.97
C PRO A 127 12.27 10.21 2.96
N ARG A 128 12.98 9.18 2.49
CA ARG A 128 13.89 8.32 3.28
C ARG A 128 13.21 7.45 4.34
N ASP A 129 11.89 7.43 4.42
CA ASP A 129 11.20 6.36 5.11
C ASP A 129 11.57 5.02 4.46
N SER A 130 11.69 3.98 5.28
CA SER A 130 12.04 2.65 4.81
C SER A 130 10.89 2.07 3.98
N CYS A 131 11.23 1.44 2.87
CA CYS A 131 10.27 0.78 1.99
C CYS A 131 10.87 -0.49 1.40
N THR A 132 9.98 -1.38 0.98
CA THR A 132 10.28 -2.59 0.21
C THR A 132 9.66 -2.51 -1.18
N GLU A 133 8.50 -1.86 -1.28
CA GLU A 133 7.76 -1.68 -2.52
C GLU A 133 7.36 -0.20 -2.67
N SER A 134 7.32 0.29 -3.91
CA SER A 134 6.93 1.68 -4.20
C SER A 134 5.51 2.02 -3.75
N ILE A 135 4.61 1.03 -3.60
CA ILE A 135 3.24 1.26 -3.14
C ILE A 135 3.19 1.85 -1.72
N GLN A 136 4.17 1.53 -0.86
CA GLN A 136 4.29 2.11 0.48
C GLN A 136 4.53 3.61 0.42
N CYS A 137 5.41 4.05 -0.49
CA CYS A 137 5.74 5.44 -0.69
C CYS A 137 4.59 6.19 -1.37
N ILE A 138 3.99 5.61 -2.42
CA ILE A 138 2.91 6.25 -3.18
C ILE A 138 1.69 6.53 -2.29
N ALA A 139 1.39 5.63 -1.36
CA ALA A 139 0.23 5.74 -0.46
C ALA A 139 0.31 6.95 0.49
N GLY A 140 1.49 7.26 1.04
CA GLY A 140 1.68 8.39 1.95
C GLY A 140 2.26 9.65 1.29
N LEU A 141 3.00 9.46 0.19
CA LEU A 141 3.74 10.49 -0.53
C LEU A 141 3.49 10.32 -2.03
N ASN A 142 2.45 10.96 -2.57
CA ASN A 142 2.14 10.85 -4.01
C ASN A 142 3.34 11.27 -4.88
N ASN A 143 3.47 10.70 -6.09
CA ASN A 143 4.60 10.89 -7.00
C ASN A 143 5.97 10.49 -6.41
N SER A 144 5.98 9.46 -5.56
CA SER A 144 7.19 8.86 -5.02
C SER A 144 7.41 7.42 -5.50
N GLU A 145 8.60 6.90 -5.23
CA GLU A 145 9.01 5.54 -5.50
C GLU A 145 9.99 5.01 -4.44
N CYS A 146 10.06 3.69 -4.31
CA CYS A 146 11.02 3.04 -3.44
C CYS A 146 12.30 2.74 -4.23
N THR A 147 13.40 3.38 -3.87
CA THR A 147 14.72 3.12 -4.46
C THR A 147 15.72 2.88 -3.35
N ASN A 148 16.52 1.81 -3.45
CA ASN A 148 17.50 1.44 -2.42
C ASN A 148 16.90 1.32 -1.00
N GLY A 149 15.69 0.77 -0.90
CA GLY A 149 14.97 0.56 0.36
C GLY A 149 14.46 1.85 1.04
N LYS A 150 14.43 2.96 0.31
CA LYS A 150 14.07 4.28 0.80
C LYS A 150 13.11 4.99 -0.15
N CYS A 151 12.15 5.73 0.40
CA CYS A 151 11.24 6.52 -0.42
C CYS A 151 11.92 7.77 -0.98
N HIS A 152 11.74 8.00 -2.27
CA HIS A 152 12.22 9.17 -3.00
C HIS A 152 11.07 9.76 -3.83
N CYS A 153 11.07 11.06 -4.04
CA CYS A 153 10.25 11.62 -5.12
C CYS A 153 10.74 11.07 -6.45
N ARG A 154 9.81 10.73 -7.35
CA ARG A 154 10.12 10.22 -8.68
C ARG A 154 10.93 11.24 -9.48
N MET A 155 11.55 10.79 -10.56
CA MET A 155 12.18 11.67 -11.54
C MET A 155 11.23 12.82 -11.95
N ASN A 156 11.76 14.04 -12.03
CA ASN A 156 11.05 15.30 -12.28
C ASN A 156 10.15 15.79 -11.14
N PHE A 157 10.26 15.20 -9.94
CA PHE A 157 9.62 15.71 -8.73
C PHE A 157 10.65 15.91 -7.63
N HIS A 158 10.37 16.84 -6.72
CA HIS A 158 11.14 17.06 -5.51
C HIS A 158 10.22 17.22 -4.30
N PHE A 159 10.79 17.07 -3.11
CA PHE A 159 10.01 17.17 -1.89
C PHE A 159 9.87 18.63 -1.46
N ASP A 160 8.64 19.10 -1.42
CA ASP A 160 8.27 20.39 -0.84
C ASP A 160 8.07 20.23 0.68
N LEU A 161 8.92 20.89 1.45
CA LEU A 161 8.90 20.86 2.92
C LEU A 161 7.65 21.54 3.49
N THR A 162 7.08 22.52 2.79
CA THR A 162 5.93 23.31 3.23
C THR A 162 4.67 22.47 3.17
N ASN A 163 4.39 21.88 1.99
CA ASN A 163 3.19 21.06 1.79
C ASN A 163 3.41 19.56 2.07
N LYS A 164 4.64 19.16 2.47
CA LYS A 164 5.03 17.77 2.76
C LYS A 164 4.66 16.78 1.67
N ARG A 165 4.92 17.14 0.40
CA ARG A 165 4.54 16.33 -0.77
C ARG A 165 5.59 16.42 -1.86
N CYS A 166 5.60 15.45 -2.78
CA CYS A 166 6.41 15.56 -3.98
C CYS A 166 5.68 16.43 -5.02
N ILE A 167 6.28 17.54 -5.42
CA ILE A 167 5.76 18.46 -6.43
C ILE A 167 6.64 18.43 -7.70
N PRO A 168 6.09 18.77 -8.87
CA PRO A 168 6.87 18.82 -10.11
C PRO A 168 8.02 19.83 -10.03
N ASN A 169 9.15 19.49 -10.63
CA ASN A 169 10.28 20.39 -10.78
C ASN A 169 9.98 21.43 -11.87
N LYS A 170 10.14 22.71 -11.56
CA LYS A 170 10.24 23.80 -12.54
C LYS A 170 11.70 24.12 -12.81
N VAL A 171 12.04 24.23 -14.09
CA VAL A 171 13.41 24.46 -14.54
C VAL A 171 13.69 25.94 -14.70
N TYR A 172 14.93 26.30 -15.06
CA TYR A 172 15.30 27.69 -15.32
C TYR A 172 14.35 28.36 -16.33
N GLY A 173 13.91 29.58 -16.02
CA GLY A 173 13.01 30.37 -16.87
C GLY A 173 11.53 30.05 -16.71
N ASP A 174 11.16 28.95 -16.06
CA ASP A 174 9.76 28.61 -15.81
C ASP A 174 9.11 29.60 -14.82
N PRO A 175 7.80 29.88 -14.98
CA PRO A 175 7.06 30.74 -14.07
C PRO A 175 6.87 30.06 -12.71
N CYS A 176 7.12 30.79 -11.62
CA CYS A 176 7.09 30.28 -10.26
C CYS A 176 6.38 31.23 -9.30
N THR A 177 6.04 30.71 -8.13
CA THR A 177 5.54 31.47 -6.99
C THR A 177 6.43 31.19 -5.79
N LYS A 178 6.61 32.19 -4.92
CA LYS A 178 7.47 32.05 -3.73
C LYS A 178 6.86 31.12 -2.68
N GLU A 179 5.55 30.88 -2.71
CA GLU A 179 4.88 29.98 -1.77
C GLU A 179 5.10 28.49 -2.09
N GLU A 180 5.33 28.13 -3.36
CA GLU A 180 5.26 26.73 -3.80
C GLU A 180 6.63 26.03 -3.92
N ASP A 181 7.75 26.67 -3.57
CA ASP A 181 9.14 26.16 -3.70
C ASP A 181 9.42 25.34 -4.98
N SER A 182 8.74 25.66 -6.09
CA SER A 182 8.62 24.76 -7.24
C SER A 182 9.88 24.73 -8.14
N CYS A 183 10.75 25.72 -8.02
CA CYS A 183 11.99 25.82 -8.79
C CYS A 183 13.02 24.84 -8.25
N TYR A 184 13.38 23.81 -9.02
CA TYR A 184 14.25 22.76 -8.52
C TYR A 184 15.21 22.23 -9.57
N GLN A 185 16.50 22.32 -9.26
CA GLN A 185 17.57 21.63 -9.97
C GLN A 185 18.61 21.15 -8.96
N LEU A 186 18.76 19.84 -8.84
CA LEU A 186 19.71 19.24 -7.90
C LEU A 186 21.13 19.37 -8.44
N ASP A 187 22.01 20.02 -7.67
CA ASP A 187 23.45 20.04 -7.92
C ASP A 187 24.10 18.80 -7.28
N ILE A 188 24.74 17.97 -8.10
CA ILE A 188 25.47 16.77 -7.68
C ILE A 188 26.95 17.13 -7.73
N PRO A 189 27.44 17.79 -6.67
CA PRO A 189 27.89 17.01 -5.51
C PRO A 189 27.21 17.36 -4.18
N ASP A 190 26.77 18.60 -3.97
CA ASP A 190 26.33 19.09 -2.66
C ASP A 190 24.89 18.68 -2.29
N ARG A 191 24.16 18.06 -3.24
CA ARG A 191 22.73 17.70 -3.11
C ARG A 191 21.86 18.89 -2.70
N THR A 192 22.25 20.07 -3.15
CA THR A 192 21.54 21.34 -2.92
C THR A 192 20.69 21.70 -4.12
N ASN A 193 19.57 22.36 -3.86
CA ASN A 193 18.85 23.04 -4.92
C ASN A 193 19.71 24.20 -5.44
N SER A 194 19.84 24.33 -6.75
CA SER A 194 20.62 25.37 -7.44
C SER A 194 19.74 26.48 -8.03
N LEU A 195 18.42 26.31 -8.00
CA LEU A 195 17.43 27.26 -8.48
C LEU A 195 16.69 27.95 -7.32
N ILE A 196 16.14 29.13 -7.59
CA ILE A 196 15.26 29.89 -6.71
C ILE A 196 14.21 30.63 -7.53
N CYS A 197 13.02 30.84 -6.96
CA CYS A 197 12.03 31.73 -7.54
C CYS A 197 12.45 33.19 -7.35
N SER A 198 12.75 33.89 -8.45
CA SER A 198 13.17 35.29 -8.42
C SER A 198 12.01 36.25 -8.17
N ASP A 199 12.31 37.53 -7.93
CA ASP A 199 11.29 38.58 -7.76
C ASP A 199 10.44 38.83 -9.01
N GLU A 200 10.92 38.39 -10.18
CA GLU A 200 10.19 38.43 -11.45
C GLU A 200 9.26 37.21 -11.63
N ASN A 201 9.06 36.39 -10.59
CA ASN A 201 8.24 35.17 -10.63
C ASN A 201 8.70 34.16 -11.69
N VAL A 202 10.01 34.08 -11.91
CA VAL A 202 10.64 33.07 -12.77
C VAL A 202 11.79 32.38 -12.06
N CYS A 203 12.02 31.11 -12.36
CA CYS A 203 13.11 30.33 -11.79
C CYS A 203 14.46 30.83 -12.32
N LYS A 204 15.35 31.26 -11.42
CA LYS A 204 16.72 31.71 -11.73
C LYS A 204 17.73 30.93 -10.89
N CYS A 205 18.99 30.94 -11.32
CA CYS A 205 20.08 30.35 -10.53
C CYS A 205 20.25 31.09 -9.20
N LEU A 206 20.54 30.35 -8.14
CA LEU A 206 20.99 30.91 -6.85
C LEU A 206 22.30 31.69 -7.04
N LYS A 207 22.57 32.66 -6.16
CA LYS A 207 23.70 33.61 -6.27
C LYS A 207 25.09 32.97 -6.49
N LYS A 208 25.30 31.73 -6.05
CA LYS A 208 26.58 31.00 -6.21
C LYS A 208 26.66 30.17 -7.49
N TYR A 209 25.61 30.18 -8.29
CA TYR A 209 25.45 29.38 -9.50
C TYR A 209 25.39 30.28 -10.73
N ILE A 210 25.96 29.83 -11.83
CA ILE A 210 25.91 30.50 -13.14
C ILE A 210 25.10 29.63 -14.09
N TYR A 211 24.23 30.26 -14.87
CA TYR A 211 23.48 29.59 -15.92
C TYR A 211 24.39 29.26 -17.11
N PHE A 212 24.49 27.99 -17.46
CA PHE A 212 25.25 27.50 -18.61
C PHE A 212 24.56 26.29 -19.22
N ALA A 213 24.28 26.34 -20.53
CA ALA A 213 23.69 25.25 -21.29
C ALA A 213 22.40 24.64 -20.67
N GLY A 214 21.51 25.48 -20.16
CA GLY A 214 20.24 25.02 -19.56
C GLY A 214 20.34 24.62 -18.08
N LEU A 215 21.52 24.70 -17.47
CA LEU A 215 21.76 24.25 -16.10
C LEU A 215 22.37 25.37 -15.25
N CYS A 216 22.01 25.40 -13.97
CA CYS A 216 22.71 26.20 -12.95
C CYS A 216 23.93 25.44 -12.41
N LEU A 217 25.13 25.88 -12.75
CA LEU A 217 26.39 25.25 -12.34
C LEU A 217 27.10 26.07 -11.28
N TYR A 218 27.65 25.42 -10.25
CA TYR A 218 28.34 26.11 -9.16
C TYR A 218 29.57 26.88 -9.68
N SER A 219 29.70 28.15 -9.28
CA SER A 219 30.81 29.01 -9.69
C SER A 219 31.87 29.14 -8.60
N ASN A 220 33.04 28.55 -8.83
CA ASN A 220 34.24 28.65 -7.99
C ASN A 220 35.12 29.88 -8.30
N ALA A 221 34.52 31.00 -8.74
CA ALA A 221 35.28 32.20 -9.13
C ALA A 221 36.21 32.76 -8.01
N SER A 222 35.96 32.41 -6.75
CA SER A 222 36.68 32.96 -5.59
C SER A 222 38.06 32.33 -5.31
N ARG A 223 38.41 31.15 -5.85
CA ARG A 223 39.71 30.51 -5.54
C ARG A 223 40.82 30.79 -6.55
N ILE A 224 40.47 31.07 -7.81
CA ILE A 224 41.46 31.23 -8.89
C ILE A 224 42.18 32.60 -8.79
N VAL A 225 41.46 33.67 -8.43
CA VAL A 225 42.02 35.03 -8.36
C VAL A 225 43.09 35.18 -7.27
N PHE A 226 42.94 34.48 -6.14
CA PHE A 226 43.93 34.51 -5.06
C PHE A 226 45.20 33.71 -5.39
N GLN A 227 45.10 32.57 -6.11
CA GLN A 227 46.28 31.80 -6.48
C GLN A 227 47.14 32.47 -7.55
N THR A 228 46.55 33.11 -8.56
CA THR A 228 47.32 33.78 -9.62
C THR A 228 48.01 35.07 -9.13
N SER A 229 47.43 35.75 -8.14
CA SER A 229 48.00 36.98 -7.58
C SER A 229 49.29 36.72 -6.79
N PHE A 230 49.36 35.62 -6.02
CA PHE A 230 50.59 35.25 -5.31
C PHE A 230 51.72 34.85 -6.25
N VAL A 231 51.42 34.15 -7.35
CA VAL A 231 52.44 33.75 -8.34
C VAL A 231 53.03 34.97 -9.05
N MET A 232 52.21 35.96 -9.45
CA MET A 232 52.72 37.20 -10.05
C MET A 232 53.55 38.02 -9.08
N ILE A 233 53.16 38.10 -7.80
CA ILE A 233 53.95 38.81 -6.78
C ILE A 233 55.29 38.12 -6.56
N MET A 234 55.33 36.78 -6.47
CA MET A 234 56.59 36.03 -6.34
C MET A 234 57.50 36.18 -7.55
N ILE A 235 56.95 36.19 -8.77
CA ILE A 235 57.72 36.45 -9.99
C ILE A 235 58.33 37.86 -9.98
N LEU A 236 57.56 38.88 -9.55
CA LEU A 236 58.06 40.25 -9.42
C LEU A 236 59.17 40.38 -8.35
N PHE A 237 59.09 39.63 -7.25
CA PHE A 237 60.16 39.57 -6.25
C PHE A 237 61.43 38.90 -6.81
N ILE A 238 61.30 37.82 -7.58
CA ILE A 238 62.45 37.13 -8.19
C ILE A 238 63.14 38.02 -9.23
N ILE A 239 62.39 38.70 -10.10
CA ILE A 239 62.96 39.61 -11.12
C ILE A 239 63.70 40.78 -10.48
N ARG A 240 63.30 41.23 -9.27
CA ARG A 240 64.02 42.30 -8.54
C ARG A 240 65.31 41.84 -7.85
N MET A 241 65.53 40.53 -7.70
CA MET A 241 66.71 39.98 -7.02
C MET A 241 67.87 39.61 -7.96
N PHE A 242 67.63 39.61 -9.28
CA PHE A 242 68.64 39.42 -10.33
C PHE A 242 68.92 40.75 -11.03
#